data_AF-E6WSE7-F1
#
_entry.id   AF-E6WSE7-F1
#
_cell.length_a   1.000
_cell.length_b   1.000
_cell.length_c   1.000
_cell.angle_alpha   90.00
_cell.angle_beta   90.00
_cell.angle_gamma   90.00
#
_symmetry.space_group_name_H-M   'P 1'
#
loop_
_entity.id
_entity.type
_entity.pdbx_description
1 polymer ?
#
loop_
_entity_poly.entity_id
_entity_poly.type
_entity_poly.pdbx_seq_one_letter_code
_entity_poly.pdbx_strand_id
1 'polypeptide(L)' 'MQASSEFFVGWGTLSLINAGLAQSKGRSGLLWWLASIFIGPLATLLIVVLPAAGRSAL' A
#
# COMPACT_ATOMS: atom_id res chain seq x y z
N MET A 1 15.42 -9.77 -31.34
CA MET A 1 14.88 -10.21 -30.04
C MET A 1 14.21 -9.00 -29.40
N GLN A 2 12.88 -8.97 -29.27
CA GLN A 2 12.21 -7.95 -28.48
C GLN A 2 12.52 -8.24 -27.00
N ALA A 3 13.20 -7.32 -26.32
CA ALA A 3 13.23 -7.34 -24.86
C ALA A 3 11.85 -6.88 -24.38
N SER A 4 11.01 -7.82 -23.95
CA SER A 4 9.82 -7.48 -23.17
C SER A 4 10.27 -6.93 -21.82
N SER A 5 10.08 -5.64 -21.59
CA SER A 5 10.36 -5.03 -20.29
C SER A 5 9.33 -5.51 -19.27
N GLU A 6 9.69 -6.50 -18.44
CA GLU A 6 8.85 -6.91 -17.32
C GLU A 6 8.91 -5.84 -16.21
N PHE A 7 7.74 -5.33 -15.82
CA PHE A 7 7.64 -4.37 -14.73
C PHE A 7 7.66 -5.12 -13.39
N PHE A 8 8.81 -5.08 -12.71
CA PHE A 8 8.98 -5.68 -11.39
C PHE A 8 8.78 -4.62 -10.29
N VAL A 9 7.76 -4.83 -9.44
CA VAL A 9 7.59 -4.03 -8.22
C VAL A 9 8.29 -4.73 -7.07
N GLY A 10 9.44 -4.19 -6.67
CA GLY A 10 10.16 -4.67 -5.49
C GLY A 10 9.42 -4.39 -4.18
N TRP A 11 9.72 -5.18 -3.16
CA TRP A 11 9.05 -5.11 -1.85
C TRP A 11 9.14 -3.74 -1.17
N GLY A 12 10.30 -3.06 -1.27
CA GLY A 12 10.47 -1.70 -0.73
C GLY A 12 9.68 -0.65 -1.51
N THR A 13 9.56 -0.80 -2.83
CA THR A 13 8.70 0.06 -3.64
C THR A 13 7.23 -0.17 -3.29
N LEU A 14 6.82 -1.44 -3.13
CA LEU A 14 5.47 -1.80 -2.70
C LEU A 14 5.12 -1.22 -1.33
N SER A 15 6.05 -1.24 -0.37
CA SER A 15 5.81 -0.68 0.96
C SER A 15 5.59 0.83 0.93
N LEU A 16 6.32 1.56 0.08
CA LEU A 16 6.10 3.00 -0.14
C LEU A 16 4.77 3.28 -0.85
N ILE A 17 4.39 2.47 -1.84
CA ILE A 17 3.08 2.57 -2.50
C ILE A 17 1.95 2.38 -1.47
N ASN A 18 2.06 1.36 -0.61
CA ASN A 18 1.10 1.13 0.47
C ASN A 18 1.03 2.31 1.46
N ALA A 19 2.16 2.95 1.76
CA ALA A 19 2.19 4.17 2.58
C ALA A 19 1.38 5.32 1.93
N GLY A 20 1.50 5.49 0.61
CA GLY A 20 0.70 6.46 -0.15
C GLY A 20 -0.78 6.12 -0.18
N LEU A 21 -1.13 4.83 -0.43
CA LEU A 21 -2.50 4.33 -0.40
C LEU A 21 -3.16 4.50 0.98
N ALA A 22 -2.40 4.31 2.06
CA ALA A 22 -2.90 4.55 3.41
C ALA A 22 -3.18 6.04 3.66
N GLN A 23 -2.28 6.93 3.24
CA GLN A 23 -2.44 8.39 3.38
C GLN A 23 -3.67 8.91 2.63
N SER A 24 -3.94 8.42 1.42
CA SER A 24 -5.13 8.82 0.66
C SER A 24 -6.45 8.44 1.34
N LYS A 25 -6.41 7.50 2.29
CA LYS A 25 -7.54 7.08 3.14
C LYS A 25 -7.53 7.72 4.54
N GLY A 26 -6.73 8.76 4.76
CA GLY A 26 -6.62 9.47 6.03
C GLY A 26 -5.92 8.68 7.14
N ARG A 27 -5.10 7.68 6.79
CA ARG A 27 -4.30 6.89 7.73
C ARG A 27 -2.85 7.36 7.75
N SER A 28 -2.12 7.05 8.81
CA SER A 28 -0.68 7.34 8.90
C SER A 28 0.13 6.55 7.86
N GLY A 29 0.73 7.25 6.90
CA GLY A 29 1.58 6.63 5.88
C GLY A 29 2.79 5.92 6.47
N LEU A 30 3.45 6.51 7.46
CA LEU A 30 4.65 5.94 8.08
C LEU A 30 4.36 4.62 8.81
N LEU A 31 3.24 4.54 9.53
CA LEU A 31 2.83 3.29 10.18
C LEU A 31 2.53 2.19 9.16
N TRP A 32 1.83 2.54 8.07
CA TRP A 32 1.52 1.59 7.01
C TRP A 32 2.73 1.21 6.15
N TRP A 33 3.71 2.11 6.00
CA TRP A 33 5.00 1.79 5.40
C TRP A 33 5.73 0.73 6.22
N LEU A 34 5.90 0.97 7.53
CA LEU A 34 6.56 0.03 8.45
C LEU A 34 5.84 -1.31 8.47
N ALA A 35 4.51 -1.32 8.58
CA ALA A 35 3.72 -2.55 8.52
C ALA A 35 3.96 -3.30 7.21
N SER A 36 3.96 -2.60 6.07
CA SER A 36 4.16 -3.20 4.74
C SER A 36 5.55 -3.78 4.54
N ILE A 37 6.58 -3.35 5.28
CA ILE A 37 7.89 -4.04 5.25
C ILE A 37 7.76 -5.50 5.70
N PHE A 38 6.85 -5.79 6.64
CA PHE A 38 6.64 -7.15 7.14
C PHE A 38 5.58 -7.92 6.35
N ILE A 39 4.49 -7.25 5.96
CA ILE A 39 3.29 -7.92 5.41
C ILE A 39 3.03 -7.62 3.92
N GLY A 40 3.84 -6.78 3.28
CA GLY A 40 3.87 -6.54 1.83
C GLY A 40 2.49 -6.45 1.15
N PRO A 41 2.17 -7.33 0.18
CA PRO A 41 0.87 -7.32 -0.50
C PRO A 41 -0.36 -7.47 0.41
N LEU A 42 -0.22 -8.10 1.58
CA LEU A 42 -1.33 -8.20 2.53
C LEU A 42 -1.70 -6.83 3.11
N ALA A 43 -0.72 -5.94 3.32
CA ALA A 43 -1.03 -4.55 3.69
C ALA A 43 -1.83 -3.84 2.60
N THR A 44 -1.54 -4.11 1.32
CA THR A 44 -2.31 -3.56 0.20
C THR A 44 -3.78 -3.98 0.29
N LEU A 45 -4.03 -5.28 0.50
CA LEU A 45 -5.39 -5.79 0.66
C LEU A 45 -6.11 -5.12 1.83
N LEU A 46 -5.48 -5.05 3.00
CA LEU A 46 -6.04 -4.40 4.19
C LEU A 46 -6.37 -2.92 3.93
N ILE A 47 -5.46 -2.16 3.34
CA ILE A 47 -5.67 -0.74 3.03
C ILE A 47 -6.86 -0.57 2.08
N VAL A 48 -6.98 -1.40 1.05
CA VAL A 48 -8.04 -1.30 0.05
C VAL A 48 -9.41 -1.60 0.65
N VAL A 49 -9.55 -2.70 1.41
CA VAL A 49 -10.86 -3.13 1.92
C VAL A 49 -11.35 -2.32 3.12
N LEU A 50 -10.46 -1.82 3.98
CA LEU A 50 -10.86 -1.08 5.17
C LEU A 50 -11.38 0.33 4.78
N PRO A 51 -12.49 0.84 5.33
CA PRO A 51 -13.05 2.15 5.00
C PRO A 51 -12.06 3.30 5.28
N ALA A 52 -12.19 4.48 4.67
CA ALA A 52 -11.31 5.60 5.01
C ALA A 52 -11.49 6.00 6.49
N ALA A 53 -10.42 6.40 7.17
CA ALA A 53 -10.42 6.64 8.62
C ALA A 53 -11.41 7.72 9.06
N GLY A 54 -11.71 8.69 8.19
CA GLY A 54 -12.72 9.72 8.42
C GLY A 54 -14.11 9.40 7.86
N ARG A 55 -14.32 8.23 7.26
CA ARG A 55 -15.61 7.83 6.69
C ARG A 55 -16.33 6.91 7.68
N SER A 56 -16.91 7.53 8.71
CA SER A 56 -17.90 6.88 9.56
C SER A 56 -19.08 6.50 8.67
N ALA A 57 -19.52 5.23 8.75
CA ALA A 57 -20.75 4.78 8.10
C ALA A 57 -21.92 5.48 8.81
N LEU A 58 -22.30 6.66 8.31
CA LEU A 58 -23.56 7.31 8.62
C LEU A 58 -24.69 6.53 7.94
#